data_AF-A0A9D8L0F5-F1
#
_entry.id   AF-A0A9D8L0F5-F1
#
_cell.length_a   1.000
_cell.length_b   1.000
_cell.length_c   1.000
_cell.angle_alpha   90.00
_cell.angle_beta   90.00
_cell.angle_gamma   90.00
#
_symmetry.space_group_name_H-M   'P 1'
#
loop_
_entity.id
_entity.type
_entity.pdbx_description
1 polymer ?
#
loop_
_entity_poly.entity_id
_entity_poly.type
_entity_poly.pdbx_seq_one_letter_code
_entity_poly.pdbx_strand_id
1 'polypeptide(L)'
;LPAHRPCALGPAGGAGELFSLSPRGHAEICRIAVAEGAGLPVIAGVGQGVAIACETARAAEAAGADGLLVFPPYLIAAEQEGLLAYLTAVCRAVGIGVMAYSRNNGILAPETAARLAEACPNFVALKDGAGDFEALLTLRRL
;
A
#
# COMPACT_ATOMS: atom_id res chain seq x y z
N LEU A 1 22.38 14.08 -8.80
CA LEU A 1 21.44 13.92 -7.67
C LEU A 1 22.06 14.62 -6.46
N PRO A 2 21.53 15.76 -5.97
CA PRO A 2 22.25 16.54 -4.98
C PRO A 2 22.07 15.96 -3.57
N ALA A 3 23.19 15.65 -2.91
CA ALA A 3 23.42 15.28 -1.50
C ALA A 3 22.70 14.04 -0.90
N HIS A 4 21.45 13.72 -1.24
CA HIS A 4 20.71 12.62 -0.62
C HIS A 4 19.93 11.82 -1.66
N ARG A 5 20.36 10.57 -1.91
CA ARG A 5 19.65 9.63 -2.78
C ARG A 5 18.76 8.73 -1.91
N PRO A 6 17.42 8.85 -1.96
CA PRO A 6 16.54 7.95 -1.22
C PRO A 6 16.60 6.54 -1.81
N CYS A 7 16.19 5.54 -1.03
CA CYS A 7 16.14 4.15 -1.49
C CYS A 7 14.93 3.82 -2.37
N ALA A 8 13.88 4.64 -2.31
CA ALA A 8 12.65 4.50 -3.11
C ALA A 8 11.90 5.84 -3.19
N LEU A 9 10.97 5.94 -4.14
CA LEU A 9 10.00 7.02 -4.28
C LEU A 9 8.61 6.52 -3.90
N GLY A 10 7.86 7.34 -3.15
CA GLY A 10 6.50 7.02 -2.71
C GLY A 10 5.45 7.98 -3.30
N PRO A 11 5.16 7.93 -4.61
CA PRO A 11 4.18 8.82 -5.22
C PRO A 11 2.77 8.50 -4.72
N ALA A 12 1.89 9.51 -4.74
CA ALA A 12 0.49 9.39 -4.32
C ALA A 12 0.34 8.72 -2.94
N GLY A 13 1.29 8.96 -2.02
CA GLY A 13 1.16 8.58 -0.61
C GLY A 13 0.31 9.59 0.17
N GLY A 14 0.38 9.54 1.50
CA GLY A 14 -0.34 10.48 2.36
C GLY A 14 0.16 11.92 2.19
N ALA A 15 1.48 12.11 2.13
CA ALA A 15 2.09 13.40 1.82
C ALA A 15 1.96 13.79 0.32
N GLY A 16 1.71 12.81 -0.55
CA GLY A 16 1.35 13.02 -1.95
C GLY A 16 -0.15 13.15 -2.17
N GLU A 17 -0.91 13.43 -1.10
CA GLU A 17 -2.34 13.74 -1.10
C GLU A 17 -3.23 12.71 -1.84
N LEU A 18 -2.95 11.41 -1.68
CA LEU A 18 -3.74 10.32 -2.29
C LEU A 18 -5.27 10.55 -2.24
N PHE A 19 -5.74 11.00 -1.08
CA PHE A 19 -7.16 11.22 -0.77
C PHE A 19 -7.80 12.41 -1.51
N SER A 20 -7.00 13.22 -2.19
CA SER A 20 -7.44 14.36 -3.01
C SER A 20 -7.29 14.11 -4.51
N LEU A 21 -6.73 12.97 -4.92
CA LEU A 21 -6.48 12.64 -6.33
C LEU A 21 -7.68 11.94 -6.97
N SER A 22 -7.96 12.29 -8.22
CA SER A 22 -8.81 11.45 -9.08
C SER A 22 -8.04 10.18 -9.50
N PRO A 23 -8.73 9.07 -9.85
CA PRO A 23 -8.06 7.88 -10.37
C PRO A 23 -7.16 8.15 -11.59
N ARG A 24 -7.60 9.06 -12.47
CA ARG A 24 -6.79 9.52 -13.61
C ARG A 24 -5.52 10.26 -13.16
N GLY A 25 -5.65 11.19 -12.21
CA GLY A 25 -4.52 11.95 -11.68
C GLY A 25 -3.52 11.05 -10.94
N HIS A 26 -4.02 10.06 -10.19
CA HIS A 26 -3.21 9.03 -9.56
C HIS A 26 -2.36 8.25 -10.60
N ALA A 27 -3.00 7.75 -11.66
CA ALA A 27 -2.31 7.01 -12.71
C ALA A 27 -1.27 7.87 -13.45
N GLU A 28 -1.54 9.15 -13.66
CA GLU A 28 -0.60 10.09 -14.26
C GLU A 28 0.63 10.35 -13.39
N ILE A 29 0.42 10.58 -12.09
CA ILE A 29 1.52 10.75 -11.13
C ILE A 29 2.39 9.49 -11.06
N CYS A 30 1.79 8.28 -11.07
CA CYS A 30 2.54 7.03 -11.09
C CYS A 30 3.41 6.91 -12.34
N ARG A 31 2.87 7.19 -13.54
CA ARG A 31 3.64 7.17 -14.79
C ARG A 31 4.81 8.14 -14.78
N ILE A 32 4.59 9.37 -14.27
CA ILE A 32 5.65 10.38 -14.16
C ILE A 32 6.73 9.92 -13.19
N ALA A 33 6.36 9.38 -12.03
CA ALA A 33 7.30 8.91 -11.03
C ALA A 33 8.18 7.76 -11.55
N VAL A 34 7.61 6.84 -12.33
CA VAL A 34 8.35 5.74 -12.95
C VAL A 34 9.29 6.26 -14.04
N ALA A 35 8.81 7.13 -14.93
CA ALA A 35 9.61 7.66 -16.04
C ALA A 35 10.78 8.54 -15.57
N GLU A 36 10.52 9.42 -14.59
CA GLU A 36 11.45 10.47 -14.15
C GLU A 36 12.17 10.12 -12.84
N GLY A 37 11.88 8.97 -12.24
CA GLY A 37 12.37 8.54 -10.93
C GLY A 37 13.86 8.20 -10.84
N ALA A 38 14.63 8.45 -11.90
CA ALA A 38 16.06 8.16 -11.99
C ALA A 38 16.43 6.70 -11.63
N GLY A 39 15.56 5.76 -12.00
CA GLY A 39 15.71 4.32 -11.75
C GLY A 39 15.59 3.91 -10.27
N LEU A 40 15.03 4.76 -9.41
CA LEU A 40 14.68 4.37 -8.04
C LEU A 40 13.39 3.53 -8.03
N PRO A 41 13.29 2.53 -7.13
CA PRO A 41 12.05 1.80 -6.93
C PRO A 41 10.87 2.72 -6.62
N VAL A 42 9.72 2.49 -7.26
CA VAL A 42 8.50 3.26 -7.09
C VAL A 42 7.47 2.45 -6.31
N ILE A 43 7.13 2.92 -5.10
CA ILE A 43 6.10 2.32 -4.24
C ILE A 43 4.87 3.23 -4.21
N ALA A 44 3.88 2.94 -5.07
CA ALA A 44 2.72 3.80 -5.24
C ALA A 44 1.70 3.65 -4.11
N GLY A 45 1.21 4.77 -3.56
CA GLY A 45 0.09 4.73 -2.62
C GLY A 45 -1.22 4.41 -3.33
N VAL A 46 -2.02 3.51 -2.76
CA VAL A 46 -3.37 3.14 -3.23
C VAL A 46 -4.31 3.01 -2.04
N GLY A 47 -5.63 3.03 -2.24
CA GLY A 47 -6.59 2.96 -1.13
C GLY A 47 -8.02 3.22 -1.59
N GLN A 48 -8.86 3.75 -0.69
CA GLN A 48 -10.31 3.91 -0.86
C GLN A 48 -11.08 2.59 -0.73
N GLY A 49 -12.32 2.53 -1.21
CA GLY A 49 -13.09 1.28 -1.27
C GLY A 49 -12.47 0.25 -2.21
N VAL A 50 -12.84 -1.03 -2.05
CA VAL A 50 -12.24 -2.18 -2.76
C VAL A 50 -12.11 -1.95 -4.27
N ALA A 51 -13.17 -1.48 -4.94
CA ALA A 51 -13.16 -1.30 -6.39
C ALA A 51 -12.09 -0.28 -6.84
N ILE A 52 -12.04 0.89 -6.20
CA ILE A 52 -11.08 1.97 -6.52
C ILE A 52 -9.66 1.55 -6.13
N ALA A 53 -9.50 0.86 -4.99
CA ALA A 53 -8.19 0.35 -4.56
C ALA A 53 -7.62 -0.62 -5.60
N CYS A 54 -8.43 -1.57 -6.08
CA CYS A 54 -8.02 -2.51 -7.12
C CYS A 54 -7.77 -1.85 -8.48
N GLU A 55 -8.58 -0.86 -8.87
CA GLU A 55 -8.40 -0.10 -10.12
C GLU A 55 -7.07 0.65 -10.10
N THR A 56 -6.82 1.42 -9.04
CA THR A 56 -5.59 2.21 -8.88
C THR A 56 -4.35 1.35 -8.70
N ALA A 57 -4.48 0.18 -8.05
CA ALA A 57 -3.41 -0.82 -7.96
C ALA A 57 -2.99 -1.33 -9.34
N ARG A 58 -3.95 -1.76 -10.17
CA ARG A 58 -3.69 -2.21 -11.55
C ARG A 58 -3.09 -1.10 -12.41
N ALA A 59 -3.58 0.14 -12.25
CA ALA A 59 -3.05 1.28 -12.98
C ALA A 59 -1.60 1.61 -12.60
N ALA A 60 -1.26 1.52 -11.31
CA ALA A 60 0.11 1.71 -10.83
C ALA A 60 1.05 0.61 -11.34
N GLU A 61 0.62 -0.66 -11.28
CA GLU A 61 1.39 -1.78 -11.85
C GLU A 61 1.61 -1.61 -13.36
N ALA A 62 0.55 -1.28 -14.11
CA ALA A 62 0.66 -1.03 -15.56
C ALA A 62 1.55 0.17 -15.90
N ALA A 63 1.67 1.14 -14.99
CA ALA A 63 2.60 2.26 -15.14
C ALA A 63 4.07 1.89 -14.84
N GLY A 64 4.32 0.69 -14.30
CA GLY A 64 5.65 0.19 -13.96
C GLY A 64 6.08 0.42 -12.51
N ALA A 65 5.13 0.62 -11.58
CA ALA A 65 5.46 0.66 -10.16
C ALA A 65 6.03 -0.69 -9.68
N ASP A 66 7.03 -0.65 -8.80
CA ASP A 66 7.68 -1.84 -8.23
C ASP A 66 6.90 -2.44 -7.05
N GLY A 67 6.04 -1.62 -6.43
CA GLY A 67 5.18 -2.07 -5.34
C GLY A 67 4.10 -1.05 -4.96
N LEU A 68 3.27 -1.45 -4.01
CA LEU A 68 2.13 -0.68 -3.54
C LEU A 68 2.20 -0.42 -2.03
N LEU A 69 1.75 0.76 -1.62
CA LEU A 69 1.40 1.08 -0.23
C LEU A 69 -0.11 1.22 -0.12
N VAL A 70 -0.79 0.23 0.45
CA VAL A 70 -2.24 0.18 0.57
C VAL A 70 -2.70 0.88 1.85
N PHE A 71 -3.40 2.00 1.70
CA PHE A 71 -4.05 2.73 2.78
C PHE A 71 -5.30 1.98 3.27
N PRO A 72 -5.75 2.25 4.52
CA PRO A 72 -7.01 1.72 5.03
C PRO A 72 -8.22 1.99 4.11
N PRO A 73 -9.27 1.16 4.19
CA PRO A 73 -10.51 1.40 3.46
C PRO A 73 -11.12 2.76 3.83
N TYR A 74 -11.82 3.39 2.90
CA TYR A 74 -12.38 4.73 3.11
C TYR A 74 -13.44 4.74 4.22
N LEU A 75 -13.25 5.65 5.19
CA LEU A 75 -14.20 6.06 6.24
C LEU A 75 -14.57 4.99 7.27
N ILE A 76 -14.97 3.79 6.85
CA ILE A 76 -15.57 2.78 7.72
C ILE A 76 -14.50 2.06 8.55
N ALA A 77 -14.79 1.83 9.83
CA ALA A 77 -14.03 0.86 10.62
C ALA A 77 -14.35 -0.54 10.11
N ALA A 78 -13.32 -1.30 9.75
CA ALA A 78 -13.46 -2.69 9.33
C ALA A 78 -13.01 -3.61 10.46
N GLU A 79 -13.79 -4.66 10.71
CA GLU A 79 -13.35 -5.78 11.52
C GLU A 79 -12.17 -6.49 10.85
N GLN A 80 -11.42 -7.30 11.62
CA GLN A 80 -10.21 -7.96 11.12
C GLN A 80 -10.46 -8.82 9.88
N GLU A 81 -11.59 -9.53 9.81
CA GLU A 81 -11.94 -10.33 8.63
C GLU A 81 -12.26 -9.45 7.41
N GLY A 82 -12.85 -8.27 7.64
CA GLY A 82 -13.06 -7.27 6.60
C GLY A 82 -11.74 -6.68 6.07
N LEU A 83 -10.78 -6.40 6.96
CA LEU A 83 -9.44 -5.95 6.58
C LEU A 83 -8.69 -7.03 5.79
N LEU A 84 -8.77 -8.29 6.24
CA LEU A 84 -8.19 -9.42 5.52
C LEU A 84 -8.78 -9.55 4.11
N ALA A 85 -10.11 -9.48 3.97
CA ALA A 85 -10.78 -9.54 2.69
C ALA A 85 -10.39 -8.37 1.77
N TYR A 86 -10.35 -7.14 2.32
CA TYR A 86 -9.94 -5.94 1.60
C TYR A 86 -8.52 -6.05 1.05
N LEU A 87 -7.56 -6.39 1.91
CA LEU A 87 -6.15 -6.51 1.52
C LEU A 87 -5.93 -7.68 0.57
N THR A 88 -6.61 -8.82 0.78
CA THR A 88 -6.57 -9.97 -0.13
C THR A 88 -7.07 -9.59 -1.52
N ALA A 89 -8.14 -8.80 -1.62
CA ALA A 89 -8.67 -8.35 -2.90
C ALA A 89 -7.65 -7.48 -3.66
N VAL A 90 -6.98 -6.56 -2.97
CA VAL A 90 -5.92 -5.72 -3.57
C VAL A 90 -4.69 -6.56 -3.95
N CYS A 91 -4.24 -7.47 -3.09
CA CYS A 91 -3.11 -8.36 -3.39
C CYS A 91 -3.37 -9.22 -4.64
N ARG A 92 -4.59 -9.73 -4.81
CA ARG A 92 -4.98 -10.52 -5.99
C ARG A 92 -5.19 -9.69 -7.25
N ALA A 93 -5.27 -8.37 -7.15
CA ALA A 93 -5.47 -7.50 -8.31
C ALA A 93 -4.18 -7.29 -9.11
N VAL A 94 -3.01 -7.53 -8.51
CA VAL A 94 -1.68 -7.24 -9.07
C VAL A 94 -0.70 -8.39 -8.83
N GLY A 95 0.39 -8.41 -9.58
CA GLY A 95 1.54 -9.32 -9.39
C GLY A 95 2.69 -8.70 -8.59
N ILE A 96 2.77 -7.38 -8.48
CA ILE A 96 3.81 -6.65 -7.72
C ILE A 96 3.63 -6.73 -6.19
N GLY A 97 4.69 -6.36 -5.46
CA GLY A 97 4.72 -6.40 -4.00
C GLY A 97 3.75 -5.41 -3.35
N VAL A 98 3.08 -5.85 -2.29
CA VAL A 98 2.06 -5.09 -1.56
C VAL A 98 2.49 -4.88 -0.12
N MET A 99 2.44 -3.62 0.32
CA MET A 99 2.65 -3.19 1.69
C MET A 99 1.33 -2.67 2.27
N ALA A 100 0.85 -3.23 3.37
CA ALA A 100 -0.31 -2.69 4.08
C ALA A 100 0.11 -1.53 4.99
N TYR A 101 -0.65 -0.44 4.99
CA TYR A 101 -0.45 0.67 5.93
C TYR A 101 -1.41 0.56 7.12
N SER A 102 -0.92 0.02 8.23
CA SER A 102 -1.68 -0.10 9.48
C SER A 102 -1.79 1.27 10.18
N ARG A 103 -2.95 1.93 10.09
CA ARG A 103 -3.22 3.24 10.72
C ARG A 103 -4.73 3.52 10.84
N ASN A 104 -5.10 4.46 11.70
CA ASN A 104 -6.48 4.97 11.83
C ASN A 104 -7.54 3.85 11.96
N ASN A 105 -8.46 3.76 11.00
CA ASN A 105 -9.56 2.79 10.94
C ASN A 105 -9.16 1.41 10.36
N GLY A 106 -7.90 1.22 10.00
CA GLY A 106 -7.36 -0.03 9.46
C GLY A 106 -6.13 -0.50 10.23
N ILE A 107 -6.27 -0.72 11.53
CA ILE A 107 -5.22 -1.36 12.34
C ILE A 107 -5.25 -2.87 12.11
N LEU A 108 -4.20 -3.39 11.48
CA LEU A 108 -4.06 -4.81 11.19
C LEU A 108 -3.46 -5.54 12.40
N ALA A 109 -4.19 -6.49 12.97
CA ALA A 109 -3.67 -7.32 14.05
C ALA A 109 -2.54 -8.24 13.54
N PRO A 110 -1.54 -8.59 14.38
CA PRO A 110 -0.44 -9.47 13.99
C PRO A 110 -0.90 -10.81 13.38
N GLU A 111 -1.91 -11.44 13.98
CA GLU A 111 -2.46 -12.71 13.52
C GLU A 111 -3.15 -12.58 12.15
N THR A 112 -3.83 -11.46 11.92
CA THR A 112 -4.44 -11.15 10.62
C THR A 112 -3.39 -10.91 9.55
N ALA A 113 -2.29 -10.22 9.90
CA ALA A 113 -1.17 -10.00 8.99
C ALA A 113 -0.48 -11.32 8.62
N ALA A 114 -0.30 -12.25 9.57
CA ALA A 114 0.24 -13.59 9.30
C ALA A 114 -0.66 -14.38 8.35
N ARG A 115 -1.98 -14.41 8.61
CA ARG A 115 -2.97 -15.03 7.71
C ARG A 115 -2.95 -14.42 6.30
N LEU A 116 -2.77 -13.10 6.20
CA LEU A 116 -2.66 -12.42 4.90
C LEU A 116 -1.38 -12.84 4.16
N ALA A 117 -0.24 -12.93 4.85
CA ALA A 117 1.03 -13.37 4.27
C ALA A 117 0.97 -14.82 3.77
N GLU A 118 0.29 -15.71 4.50
CA GLU A 118 0.03 -17.08 4.05
C GLU A 118 -0.85 -17.12 2.79
N ALA A 119 -1.88 -16.28 2.74
CA ALA A 119 -2.85 -16.28 1.65
C ALA A 119 -2.37 -15.53 0.38
N CYS A 120 -1.46 -14.57 0.53
CA CYS A 120 -1.02 -13.65 -0.52
C CYS A 120 0.51 -13.55 -0.55
N PRO A 121 1.21 -14.34 -1.39
CA PRO A 121 2.67 -14.33 -1.45
C PRO A 121 3.30 -12.98 -1.83
N ASN A 122 2.52 -12.09 -2.46
CA ASN A 122 2.96 -10.74 -2.80
C ASN A 122 2.70 -9.71 -1.67
N PHE A 123 2.09 -10.09 -0.55
CA PHE A 123 2.07 -9.26 0.66
C PHE A 123 3.42 -9.40 1.37
N VAL A 124 4.25 -8.35 1.29
CA VAL A 124 5.67 -8.43 1.67
C VAL A 124 6.07 -7.50 2.80
N ALA A 125 5.20 -6.57 3.20
CA ALA A 125 5.53 -5.59 4.22
C ALA A 125 4.31 -5.00 4.92
N LEU A 126 4.54 -4.49 6.13
CA LEU A 126 3.60 -3.66 6.87
C LEU A 126 4.27 -2.33 7.23
N LYS A 127 3.60 -1.22 6.93
CA LYS A 127 3.96 0.10 7.42
C LYS A 127 3.12 0.40 8.64
N ASP A 128 3.77 0.70 9.76
CA ASP A 128 3.08 1.15 10.96
C ASP A 128 2.86 2.66 10.93
N GLY A 129 1.63 3.07 11.25
CA GLY A 129 1.27 4.44 11.57
C GLY A 129 0.47 4.54 12.86
N ALA A 130 0.36 3.45 13.63
CA ALA A 130 -0.33 3.40 14.91
C ALA A 130 0.61 3.73 16.07
N GLY A 131 1.90 3.41 15.94
CA GLY A 131 2.90 3.60 16.99
C GLY A 131 2.82 2.55 18.11
N ASP A 132 2.14 1.42 17.87
CA ASP A 132 2.06 0.31 18.83
C ASP A 132 3.27 -0.62 18.66
N PHE A 133 4.25 -0.44 19.53
CA PHE A 133 5.51 -1.19 19.47
C PHE A 133 5.33 -2.67 19.85
N GLU A 134 4.41 -2.99 20.76
CA GLU A 134 4.17 -4.37 21.19
C GLU A 134 3.53 -5.19 20.07
N ALA A 135 2.58 -4.59 19.34
CA ALA A 135 1.99 -5.21 18.16
C ALA A 135 3.06 -5.50 17.09
N LEU A 136 3.99 -4.56 16.86
CA LEU A 136 5.10 -4.74 15.91
C LEU A 136 6.06 -5.85 16.33
N LEU A 137 6.42 -5.92 17.61
CA LEU A 137 7.27 -6.99 18.13
C LEU A 137 6.60 -8.36 18.04
N THR A 138 5.30 -8.43 18.27
CA THR A 138 4.51 -9.65 18.14
C THR A 138 4.52 -10.14 16.69
N LEU A 139 4.22 -9.26 15.73
CA LEU A 139 4.25 -9.60 14.31
C LEU A 139 5.62 -10.11 13.85
N ARG A 140 6.72 -9.51 14.32
CA ARG A 140 8.08 -9.93 13.96
C ARG A 140 8.43 -11.36 14.39
N ARG A 141 7.71 -11.92 15.36
CA ARG A 141 7.98 -13.27 15.90
C ARG A 141 7.17 -14.37 15.20
N LEU A 142 6.12 -13.98 14.46
CA LEU A 142 5.33 -14.86 13.61
C LEU A 142 6.07 -15.08 12.28
#